data_AF-A0A2I2FT91-F1
#
_entry.id   AF-A0A2I2FT91-F1
#
_cell.length_a   1.000
_cell.length_b   1.000
_cell.length_c   1.000
_cell.angle_alpha   90.00
_cell.angle_beta   90.00
_cell.angle_gamma   90.00
#
_symmetry.space_group_name_H-M   'P 1'
#
loop_
_entity.id
_entity.type
_entity.pdbx_description
1 polymer ?
#
loop_
_entity_poly.entity_id
_entity_poly.type
_entity_poly.pdbx_seq_one_letter_code
_entity_poly.pdbx_strand_id
1 'polypeptide(L)'
;MTDQLKRKRSRVACAPCRERKRKCNGGDPCTTCLEWGYDCCYGTPASLKKQKNSNPSIPTSSASPGRPPDSDALDSLPQTSAPDPHRITRSLEANSGAAFVRNLGLKVDSSNAPRLNLFGWNIGERRLPSGLGNGAVSALPIVDILSRDDMKALAGIYFAKVDPCYGFIDSRQFYERLDERWRSPLSSGVYDSVLAGVAALGSLFSHRIIDVTELLLVESARSILELNNRGGLPCFDTATGWTLRVVYMRMTASPHSTWIASATLMHLVEALGLHLESAGETILSRRVHCSPDIRRRLVGVARHLNMWVSYDLGLTRVIVWNDQCLAPAAKPGDYTTELLGLLPVSASLGPEKSPDDRDLEASLRAILDGRHTQPPSVMAQCNLALCLLRRLLVMNASTSSAVKERVLALFRRALQGARSMAMNCCPWHHMANVPFQIIGVLLDMDTRASLALLPEAMQTLKFVASTYDTDTMREAYSTACLLVRLYQRRRQEDVDMLSGLVSTHQQPDPEVPAEQTGASREEISWLEDLVAEMPSLQGINLYESLDDDVMNLFPTNL
;
A
#
# COMPACT_ATOMS: atom_id res chain seq x y z
N MET A 1 -22.00 -35.31 -18.76
CA MET A 1 -23.32 -34.65 -18.74
C MET A 1 -23.50 -34.01 -17.38
N THR A 2 -23.21 -32.73 -17.28
CA THR A 2 -23.32 -31.93 -16.05
C THR A 2 -24.74 -31.44 -15.87
N ASP A 3 -25.38 -31.89 -14.80
CA ASP A 3 -26.66 -31.37 -14.34
C ASP A 3 -26.42 -29.96 -13.78
N GLN A 4 -26.89 -28.95 -14.51
CA GLN A 4 -26.88 -27.57 -14.06
C GLN A 4 -27.85 -27.45 -12.89
N LEU A 5 -27.32 -27.23 -11.68
CA LEU A 5 -28.09 -26.61 -10.60
C LEU A 5 -28.54 -25.23 -11.10
N LYS A 6 -29.73 -25.21 -11.69
CA LYS A 6 -30.46 -24.02 -12.12
C LYS A 6 -30.44 -23.01 -10.97
N ARG A 7 -29.62 -21.96 -11.11
CA ARG A 7 -29.64 -20.78 -10.23
C ARG A 7 -31.08 -20.29 -10.15
N LYS A 8 -31.74 -20.50 -9.00
CA LYS A 8 -33.08 -19.98 -8.74
C LYS A 8 -33.05 -18.46 -8.90
N ARG A 9 -33.75 -17.96 -9.92
CA ARG A 9 -33.96 -16.52 -10.14
C ARG A 9 -34.79 -16.00 -8.97
N SER A 10 -34.27 -15.03 -8.21
CA SER A 10 -35.01 -14.45 -7.09
C SER A 10 -36.29 -13.78 -7.60
N ARG A 11 -37.44 -14.07 -6.98
CA ARG A 11 -38.72 -13.40 -7.30
C ARG A 11 -38.73 -11.91 -6.94
N VAL A 12 -37.92 -11.51 -5.95
CA VAL A 12 -37.80 -10.13 -5.47
C VAL A 12 -36.32 -9.79 -5.33
N ALA A 13 -35.90 -8.64 -5.87
CA ALA A 13 -34.56 -8.09 -5.68
C ALA A 13 -34.54 -7.17 -4.45
N CYS A 14 -33.46 -7.18 -3.67
CA CYS A 14 -33.27 -6.24 -2.57
C CYS A 14 -33.23 -4.78 -3.05
N ALA A 15 -33.48 -3.83 -2.15
CA ALA A 15 -33.55 -2.41 -2.47
C ALA A 15 -32.27 -1.88 -3.16
N PRO A 16 -31.04 -2.17 -2.68
CA PRO A 16 -29.82 -1.69 -3.34
C PRO A 16 -29.64 -2.23 -4.77
N CYS A 17 -29.95 -3.52 -4.99
CA CYS A 17 -29.85 -4.13 -6.31
C CYS A 17 -30.93 -3.60 -7.26
N ARG A 18 -32.13 -3.31 -6.75
CA ARG A 18 -33.23 -2.75 -7.52
C ARG A 18 -32.93 -1.31 -7.95
N GLU A 19 -32.45 -0.47 -7.03
CA GLU A 19 -32.04 0.91 -7.30
C GLU A 19 -30.92 0.98 -8.35
N ARG A 20 -29.95 0.07 -8.26
CA ARG A 20 -28.76 0.05 -9.13
C ARG A 20 -28.93 -0.82 -10.38
N LYS A 21 -30.12 -1.36 -10.63
CA LYS A 21 -30.45 -2.25 -11.76
C LYS A 21 -29.46 -3.42 -11.92
N ARG A 22 -29.02 -4.03 -10.81
CA ARG A 22 -28.09 -5.17 -10.80
C ARG A 22 -28.83 -6.50 -10.58
N LYS A 23 -28.20 -7.61 -10.98
CA LYS A 23 -28.72 -8.96 -10.72
C LYS A 23 -28.65 -9.24 -9.21
N CYS A 24 -29.77 -9.61 -8.60
CA CYS A 24 -29.86 -10.03 -7.21
C CYS A 24 -30.04 -11.56 -7.16
N ASN A 25 -29.40 -12.24 -6.21
CA ASN A 25 -29.58 -13.68 -5.99
C ASN A 25 -30.67 -13.99 -4.96
N GLY A 26 -31.26 -12.98 -4.30
CA GLY A 26 -32.33 -13.16 -3.32
C GLY A 26 -31.85 -13.62 -1.93
N GLY A 27 -30.54 -13.70 -1.68
CA GLY A 27 -30.01 -14.02 -0.34
C GLY A 27 -30.03 -12.80 0.58
N ASP A 28 -29.95 -13.02 1.90
CA ASP A 28 -29.89 -11.95 2.90
C ASP A 28 -28.64 -12.10 3.78
N PRO A 29 -27.54 -11.36 3.51
CA PRO A 29 -27.36 -10.40 2.44
C PRO A 29 -27.17 -11.06 1.05
N CYS A 30 -27.53 -10.32 0.00
CA CYS A 30 -27.44 -10.81 -1.38
C CYS A 30 -25.98 -10.85 -1.85
N THR A 31 -25.57 -11.76 -2.76
CA THR A 31 -24.16 -11.86 -3.21
C THR A 31 -23.65 -10.56 -3.81
N THR A 32 -24.48 -9.90 -4.62
CA THR A 32 -24.17 -8.58 -5.19
C THR A 32 -24.09 -7.47 -4.15
N CYS A 33 -24.73 -7.64 -3.00
CA CYS A 33 -24.68 -6.69 -1.91
C CYS A 33 -23.42 -6.93 -1.07
N LEU A 34 -23.09 -8.20 -0.85
CA LEU A 34 -21.87 -8.64 -0.18
C LEU A 34 -20.61 -8.22 -0.95
N GLU A 35 -20.57 -8.48 -2.26
CA GLU A 35 -19.43 -8.16 -3.14
C GLU A 35 -19.16 -6.66 -3.25
N TRP A 36 -20.21 -5.83 -3.16
CA TRP A 36 -20.11 -4.38 -3.35
C TRP A 36 -20.27 -3.58 -2.05
N GLY A 37 -20.39 -4.27 -0.91
CA GLY A 37 -20.53 -3.66 0.41
C GLY A 37 -21.80 -2.81 0.58
N TYR A 38 -22.92 -3.22 -0.04
CA TYR A 38 -24.22 -2.55 0.14
C TYR A 38 -24.98 -3.15 1.33
N ASP A 39 -25.67 -2.29 2.08
CA ASP A 39 -26.65 -2.71 3.10
C ASP A 39 -27.85 -3.40 2.44
N CYS A 40 -27.79 -4.73 2.36
CA CYS A 40 -28.83 -5.53 1.74
C CYS A 40 -30.11 -5.49 2.57
N CYS A 41 -31.19 -4.97 1.98
CA CYS A 41 -32.49 -4.94 2.64
C CYS A 41 -33.62 -5.24 1.64
N TYR A 42 -34.62 -6.01 2.08
CA TYR A 42 -35.77 -6.42 1.28
C TYR A 42 -37.06 -5.66 1.63
N GLY A 43 -36.99 -4.67 2.53
CA GLY A 43 -38.12 -3.83 2.96
C GLY A 43 -38.32 -2.59 2.08
N THR A 44 -39.56 -2.11 2.02
CA THR A 44 -39.90 -0.78 1.48
C THR A 44 -39.36 0.34 2.40
N PRO A 45 -38.92 1.48 1.85
CA PRO A 45 -38.38 2.58 2.64
C PRO A 45 -39.51 3.41 3.26
N ALA A 46 -40.16 2.86 4.28
CA ALA A 46 -40.97 3.58 5.25
C ALA A 46 -41.17 2.64 6.45
N SER A 47 -40.74 3.08 7.62
CA SER A 47 -40.86 2.39 8.91
C SER A 47 -39.68 1.48 9.32
N LEU A 48 -38.59 2.12 9.75
CA LEU A 48 -37.81 1.63 10.91
C LEU A 48 -37.53 2.82 11.84
N LYS A 49 -38.58 3.25 12.56
CA LYS A 49 -38.51 3.93 13.85
C LYS A 49 -39.42 3.13 14.80
N LYS A 50 -38.89 2.75 15.99
CA LYS A 50 -39.54 1.98 17.09
C LYS A 50 -39.78 0.49 16.76
N GLN A 51 -39.61 -0.52 17.62
CA GLN A 51 -39.52 -0.70 19.10
C GLN A 51 -38.93 -2.12 19.34
N LYS A 52 -37.99 -2.32 20.28
CA LYS A 52 -38.15 -2.93 21.63
C LYS A 52 -38.89 -4.29 21.74
N ASN A 53 -38.16 -5.26 22.34
CA ASN A 53 -38.56 -6.42 23.16
C ASN A 53 -39.64 -7.39 22.65
N SER A 54 -39.26 -8.67 22.51
CA SER A 54 -39.71 -9.78 23.40
C SER A 54 -39.38 -11.17 22.82
N ASN A 55 -38.66 -12.01 23.57
CA ASN A 55 -38.80 -13.47 23.57
C ASN A 55 -40.18 -13.86 24.17
N PRO A 56 -40.70 -15.11 24.15
CA PRO A 56 -40.03 -16.41 23.89
C PRO A 56 -40.84 -17.43 23.02
N SER A 57 -40.23 -18.61 22.78
CA SER A 57 -40.82 -19.98 22.85
C SER A 57 -40.71 -20.88 21.59
N ILE A 58 -39.89 -21.94 21.79
CA ILE A 58 -39.78 -23.31 21.19
C ILE A 58 -41.15 -24.08 21.29
N PRO A 59 -41.46 -25.26 20.68
CA PRO A 59 -40.64 -26.34 20.03
C PRO A 59 -41.17 -26.77 18.63
N THR A 60 -40.61 -27.72 17.85
CA THR A 60 -40.42 -29.17 18.16
C THR A 60 -39.78 -29.89 16.96
N SER A 61 -38.89 -30.87 17.25
CA SER A 61 -38.70 -32.22 16.63
C SER A 61 -38.69 -32.39 15.09
N SER A 62 -37.92 -33.27 14.45
CA SER A 62 -36.96 -34.33 14.81
C SER A 62 -36.57 -35.07 13.52
N ALA A 63 -35.47 -35.84 13.59
CA ALA A 63 -35.18 -37.07 12.82
C ALA A 63 -34.39 -36.95 11.49
N SER A 64 -33.10 -37.30 11.59
CA SER A 64 -32.39 -38.09 10.57
C SER A 64 -32.90 -39.54 10.59
N PRO A 65 -32.72 -40.35 9.53
CA PRO A 65 -31.47 -41.13 9.40
C PRO A 65 -31.06 -41.53 7.96
N GLY A 66 -29.82 -42.00 7.78
CA GLY A 66 -29.50 -43.03 6.78
C GLY A 66 -28.25 -42.83 5.91
N ARG A 67 -27.14 -43.49 6.27
CA ARG A 67 -26.02 -43.95 5.40
C ARG A 67 -26.34 -45.40 4.97
N PRO A 68 -25.91 -45.95 3.81
CA PRO A 68 -24.54 -46.47 3.56
C PRO A 68 -24.16 -46.51 2.03
N PRO A 69 -23.21 -47.33 1.51
CA PRO A 69 -21.80 -47.58 1.84
C PRO A 69 -20.83 -47.37 0.64
N ASP A 70 -19.54 -47.67 0.88
CA ASP A 70 -18.34 -47.52 0.04
C ASP A 70 -18.30 -48.28 -1.31
N SER A 71 -17.51 -47.75 -2.25
CA SER A 71 -16.81 -48.51 -3.30
C SER A 71 -15.58 -47.73 -3.77
N ASP A 72 -14.40 -48.29 -3.50
CA ASP A 72 -13.09 -47.81 -3.97
C ASP A 72 -12.81 -48.13 -5.45
N ALA A 73 -11.91 -47.32 -6.01
CA ALA A 73 -10.92 -47.60 -7.06
C ALA A 73 -11.08 -46.94 -8.46
N LEU A 74 -9.93 -46.41 -8.91
CA LEU A 74 -9.55 -45.84 -10.23
C LEU A 74 -10.01 -44.38 -10.45
N ASP A 75 -9.17 -43.38 -10.71
CA ASP A 75 -7.90 -43.38 -11.42
C ASP A 75 -7.15 -42.05 -11.13
N SER A 76 -5.86 -42.12 -10.79
CA SER A 76 -5.01 -40.97 -10.51
C SER A 76 -4.31 -40.50 -11.80
N LEU A 77 -4.79 -39.40 -12.36
CA LEU A 77 -4.05 -38.57 -13.32
C LEU A 77 -3.70 -37.23 -12.65
N PRO A 78 -2.49 -36.68 -12.85
CA PRO A 78 -2.15 -35.36 -12.34
C PRO A 78 -2.92 -34.31 -13.16
N GLN A 79 -4.13 -33.99 -12.71
CA GLN A 79 -4.80 -32.78 -13.12
C GLN A 79 -3.95 -31.63 -12.58
N THR A 80 -3.25 -30.92 -13.47
CA THR A 80 -2.84 -29.54 -13.20
C THR A 80 -4.10 -28.75 -12.91
N SER A 81 -4.50 -28.74 -11.65
CA SER A 81 -5.67 -28.02 -11.17
C SER A 81 -5.46 -26.55 -11.51
N ALA A 82 -6.38 -25.98 -12.31
CA ALA A 82 -6.44 -24.55 -12.50
C ALA A 82 -6.36 -23.86 -11.11
N PRO A 83 -5.53 -22.83 -10.93
CA PRO A 83 -5.36 -22.19 -9.64
C PRO A 83 -6.72 -21.72 -9.11
N ASP A 84 -7.04 -22.11 -7.87
CA ASP A 84 -8.28 -21.73 -7.18
C ASP A 84 -8.47 -20.19 -7.27
N PRO A 85 -9.56 -19.71 -7.91
CA PRO A 85 -9.83 -18.27 -8.03
C PRO A 85 -9.81 -17.54 -6.68
N HIS A 86 -10.26 -18.19 -5.60
CA HIS A 86 -10.23 -17.60 -4.26
C HIS A 86 -8.81 -17.50 -3.70
N ARG A 87 -7.89 -18.37 -4.11
CA ARG A 87 -6.47 -18.30 -3.73
C ARG A 87 -5.78 -17.13 -4.43
N ILE A 88 -6.08 -16.89 -5.70
CA ILE A 88 -5.53 -15.77 -6.47
C ILE A 88 -5.98 -14.44 -5.84
N THR A 89 -7.29 -14.27 -5.60
CA THR A 89 -7.83 -13.04 -5.01
C THR A 89 -7.22 -12.77 -3.63
N ARG A 90 -7.15 -13.78 -2.75
CA ARG A 90 -6.53 -13.63 -1.43
C ARG A 90 -5.05 -13.24 -1.50
N SER A 91 -4.30 -13.83 -2.44
CA SER A 91 -2.88 -13.49 -2.62
C SER A 91 -2.68 -12.05 -3.10
N LEU A 92 -3.55 -11.58 -4.02
CA LEU A 92 -3.52 -10.20 -4.50
C LEU A 92 -3.90 -9.20 -3.40
N GLU A 93 -4.96 -9.49 -2.63
CA GLU A 93 -5.37 -8.68 -1.49
C GLU A 93 -4.29 -8.63 -0.40
N ALA A 94 -3.55 -9.72 -0.20
CA ALA A 94 -2.45 -9.79 0.78
C ALA A 94 -1.28 -8.84 0.45
N ASN A 95 -1.14 -8.42 -0.81
CA ASN A 95 -0.14 -7.43 -1.21
C ASN A 95 -0.63 -5.98 -1.04
N SER A 96 -1.94 -5.76 -0.87
CA SER A 96 -2.55 -4.44 -0.80
C SER A 96 -2.50 -3.87 0.62
N GLY A 97 -1.82 -2.72 0.78
CA GLY A 97 -1.85 -1.96 2.04
C GLY A 97 -3.26 -1.43 2.39
N ALA A 98 -4.10 -1.15 1.39
CA ALA A 98 -5.48 -0.70 1.62
C ALA A 98 -6.34 -1.81 2.23
N ALA A 99 -6.20 -3.05 1.73
CA ALA A 99 -6.90 -4.21 2.27
C ALA A 99 -6.50 -4.45 3.74
N PHE A 100 -5.21 -4.36 4.04
CA PHE A 100 -4.70 -4.47 5.41
C PHE A 100 -5.31 -3.41 6.34
N VAL A 101 -5.31 -2.14 5.94
CA VAL A 101 -5.85 -1.03 6.77
C VAL A 101 -7.34 -1.20 7.04
N ARG A 102 -8.10 -1.65 6.02
CA ARG A 102 -9.52 -1.97 6.20
C ARG A 102 -9.71 -3.13 7.17
N ASN A 103 -8.92 -4.19 7.04
CA ASN A 103 -8.97 -5.34 7.95
C ASN A 103 -8.61 -4.94 9.39
N LEU A 104 -7.61 -4.08 9.57
CA LEU A 104 -7.25 -3.53 10.88
C LEU A 104 -8.43 -2.78 11.50
N GLY A 105 -9.11 -1.92 10.73
CA GLY A 105 -10.30 -1.23 11.22
C GLY A 105 -11.45 -2.17 11.56
N LEU A 106 -11.70 -3.19 10.72
CA LEU A 106 -12.75 -4.19 10.97
C LEU A 106 -12.51 -5.04 12.21
N LYS A 107 -11.24 -5.36 12.53
CA LYS A 107 -10.86 -6.07 13.76
C LYS A 107 -11.17 -5.25 15.03
N VAL A 108 -11.20 -3.93 14.91
CA VAL A 108 -11.37 -3.00 16.03
C VAL A 108 -12.84 -2.57 16.16
N ASP A 109 -13.42 -2.06 15.09
CA ASP A 109 -14.81 -1.59 15.05
C ASP A 109 -15.36 -1.76 13.63
N SER A 110 -16.26 -2.73 13.46
CA SER A 110 -16.86 -3.04 12.16
C SER A 110 -17.74 -1.91 11.60
N SER A 111 -18.31 -1.07 12.48
CA SER A 111 -19.23 0.00 12.09
C SER A 111 -18.52 1.26 11.61
N ASN A 112 -17.34 1.56 12.18
CA ASN A 112 -16.54 2.74 11.86
C ASN A 112 -15.26 2.43 11.06
N ALA A 113 -15.12 1.20 10.57
CA ALA A 113 -13.96 0.80 9.78
C ALA A 113 -13.79 1.70 8.54
N PRO A 114 -12.55 2.13 8.22
CA PRO A 114 -12.29 2.95 7.06
C PRO A 114 -12.65 2.19 5.78
N ARG A 115 -13.11 2.94 4.78
CA ARG A 115 -13.38 2.39 3.44
C ARG A 115 -12.10 1.83 2.82
N LEU A 116 -12.25 0.87 1.90
CA LEU A 116 -11.13 0.37 1.10
C LEU A 116 -10.63 1.52 0.21
N ASN A 117 -9.57 2.18 0.64
CA ASN A 117 -8.96 3.31 -0.08
C ASN A 117 -7.45 3.27 0.07
N LEU A 118 -6.73 3.74 -0.95
CA LEU A 118 -5.27 3.84 -0.96
C LEU A 118 -4.83 5.16 -0.31
N PHE A 119 -5.06 5.28 0.99
CA PHE A 119 -4.68 6.46 1.76
C PHE A 119 -3.17 6.73 1.62
N GLY A 120 -2.84 7.99 1.28
CA GLY A 120 -1.46 8.39 1.04
C GLY A 120 -0.81 7.74 -0.19
N TRP A 121 -1.58 7.19 -1.15
CA TRP A 121 -1.08 6.64 -2.42
C TRP A 121 0.03 7.48 -3.07
N ASN A 122 -0.22 8.78 -3.11
CA ASN A 122 0.72 9.85 -3.45
C ASN A 122 0.24 11.13 -2.73
N ILE A 123 0.79 12.29 -3.11
CA ILE A 123 0.43 13.58 -2.51
C ILE A 123 -0.88 14.18 -3.06
N GLY A 124 -1.60 13.47 -3.93
CA GLY A 124 -2.85 13.92 -4.56
C GLY A 124 -2.68 14.43 -5.99
N GLU A 125 -3.82 14.65 -6.65
CA GLU A 125 -3.84 15.15 -8.02
C GLU A 125 -3.35 16.59 -8.12
N ARG A 126 -2.54 16.87 -9.13
CA ARG A 126 -2.11 18.23 -9.45
C ARG A 126 -3.27 18.98 -10.10
N ARG A 127 -3.87 19.94 -9.39
CA ARG A 127 -4.98 20.78 -9.89
C ARG A 127 -4.64 22.25 -9.73
N LEU A 128 -5.00 23.07 -10.73
CA LEU A 128 -4.84 24.52 -10.61
C LEU A 128 -5.73 25.05 -9.48
N PRO A 129 -5.30 26.10 -8.75
CA PRO A 129 -6.10 26.74 -7.70
C PRO A 129 -7.48 27.20 -8.18
N SER A 130 -7.61 27.53 -9.46
CA SER A 130 -8.86 27.92 -10.12
C SER A 130 -9.88 26.79 -10.28
N GLY A 131 -9.54 25.54 -9.89
CA GLY A 131 -10.39 24.37 -10.04
C GLY A 131 -10.47 23.82 -11.48
N LEU A 132 -9.78 24.44 -12.43
CA LEU A 132 -9.64 23.96 -13.81
C LEU A 132 -8.80 22.67 -13.82
N GLY A 133 -9.39 21.57 -14.28
CA GLY A 133 -8.71 20.28 -14.43
C GLY A 133 -7.91 20.16 -15.73
N ASN A 134 -7.14 19.07 -15.86
CA ASN A 134 -6.25 18.81 -17.00
C ASN A 134 -6.95 18.80 -18.37
N GLY A 135 -8.27 18.62 -18.43
CA GLY A 135 -9.04 18.64 -19.67
C GLY A 135 -9.33 20.04 -20.25
N ALA A 136 -8.90 21.11 -19.57
CA ALA A 136 -9.14 22.49 -20.01
C ALA A 136 -8.06 23.05 -20.95
N VAL A 137 -6.96 22.33 -21.15
CA VAL A 137 -5.79 22.81 -21.90
C VAL A 137 -5.60 21.97 -23.16
N SER A 138 -5.30 22.62 -24.29
CA SER A 138 -4.92 21.93 -25.53
C SER A 138 -3.42 21.70 -25.60
N ALA A 139 -3.02 20.57 -26.19
CA ALA A 139 -1.62 20.26 -26.44
C ALA A 139 -0.98 21.31 -27.38
N LEU A 140 0.16 21.86 -26.95
CA LEU A 140 0.99 22.75 -27.75
C LEU A 140 2.35 22.08 -28.05
N PRO A 141 3.02 22.45 -29.15
CA PRO A 141 4.41 22.10 -29.38
C PRO A 141 5.30 22.54 -28.21
N ILE A 142 6.27 21.72 -27.82
CA ILE A 142 7.11 22.01 -26.64
C ILE A 142 7.87 23.34 -26.75
N VAL A 143 8.28 23.71 -27.97
CA VAL A 143 8.97 24.97 -28.27
C VAL A 143 8.10 26.21 -28.07
N ASP A 144 6.78 26.05 -28.07
CA ASP A 144 5.82 27.13 -27.81
C ASP A 144 5.48 27.24 -26.30
N ILE A 145 5.82 26.20 -25.52
CA ILE A 145 5.58 26.15 -24.07
C ILE A 145 6.80 26.69 -23.30
N LEU A 146 8.02 26.34 -23.73
CA LEU A 146 9.26 26.65 -23.02
C LEU A 146 10.32 27.29 -23.92
N SER A 147 11.09 28.22 -23.34
CA SER A 147 12.36 28.61 -23.92
C SER A 147 13.39 27.47 -23.81
N ARG A 148 14.46 27.53 -24.62
CA ARG A 148 15.53 26.52 -24.55
C ARG A 148 16.19 26.48 -23.18
N ASP A 149 16.37 27.65 -22.57
CA ASP A 149 17.09 27.77 -21.31
C ASP A 149 16.21 27.28 -20.14
N ASP A 150 14.90 27.54 -20.18
CA ASP A 150 13.94 26.97 -19.21
C ASP A 150 13.86 25.44 -19.34
N MET A 151 13.83 24.92 -20.57
CA MET A 151 13.88 23.47 -20.81
C MET A 151 15.15 22.84 -20.23
N LYS A 152 16.32 23.48 -20.41
CA LYS A 152 17.59 23.01 -19.82
C LYS A 152 17.58 23.07 -18.29
N ALA A 153 17.00 24.12 -17.70
CA ALA A 153 16.88 24.26 -16.26
C ALA A 153 16.01 23.12 -15.67
N LEU A 154 14.84 22.87 -16.24
CA LEU A 154 13.95 21.78 -15.80
C LEU A 154 14.58 20.40 -16.00
N ALA A 155 15.28 20.18 -17.13
CA ALA A 155 16.02 18.95 -17.36
C ALA A 155 17.12 18.73 -16.31
N GLY A 156 17.86 19.78 -15.94
CA GLY A 156 18.85 19.72 -14.88
C GLY A 156 18.27 19.22 -13.55
N ILE A 157 17.06 19.66 -13.21
CA ILE A 157 16.35 19.22 -11.99
C ILE A 157 15.92 17.76 -12.09
N TYR A 158 15.42 17.31 -13.24
CA TYR A 158 15.12 15.90 -13.48
C TYR A 158 16.37 15.02 -13.30
N PHE A 159 17.49 15.39 -13.93
CA PHE A 159 18.74 14.63 -13.82
C PHE A 159 19.37 14.68 -12.43
N ALA A 160 19.06 15.70 -11.63
CA ALA A 160 19.52 15.79 -10.24
C ALA A 160 18.66 14.99 -9.26
N LYS A 161 17.33 14.93 -9.46
CA LYS A 161 16.39 14.42 -8.45
C LYS A 161 15.67 13.13 -8.83
N VAL A 162 15.48 12.85 -10.11
CA VAL A 162 14.68 11.71 -10.61
C VAL A 162 15.58 10.66 -11.26
N ASP A 163 16.46 11.07 -12.16
CA ASP A 163 17.37 10.16 -12.88
C ASP A 163 18.22 9.30 -11.95
N PRO A 164 18.77 9.78 -10.81
CA PRO A 164 19.55 8.91 -9.92
C PRO A 164 18.79 7.69 -9.39
N CYS A 165 17.44 7.76 -9.34
CA CYS A 165 16.59 6.66 -8.91
C CYS A 165 16.24 5.66 -10.03
N TYR A 166 16.22 6.12 -11.29
CA TYR A 166 15.64 5.39 -12.41
C TYR A 166 16.59 5.18 -13.60
N GLY A 167 17.43 6.17 -13.91
CA GLY A 167 18.62 6.05 -14.76
C GLY A 167 18.40 5.55 -16.19
N PHE A 168 17.18 5.62 -16.72
CA PHE A 168 16.83 5.05 -18.02
C PHE A 168 16.95 6.04 -19.20
N ILE A 169 17.55 7.22 -18.97
CA ILE A 169 17.80 8.21 -20.02
C ILE A 169 19.29 8.55 -20.04
N ASP A 170 19.90 8.53 -21.23
CA ASP A 170 21.26 9.01 -21.41
C ASP A 170 21.26 10.55 -21.46
N SER A 171 21.85 11.18 -20.45
CA SER A 171 21.83 12.64 -20.29
C SER A 171 22.52 13.36 -21.45
N ARG A 172 23.61 12.81 -22.00
CA ARG A 172 24.33 13.40 -23.12
C ARG A 172 23.47 13.40 -24.38
N GLN A 173 22.92 12.23 -24.73
CA GLN A 173 22.04 12.10 -25.90
C GLN A 173 20.78 12.96 -25.74
N PHE A 174 20.27 13.10 -24.51
CA PHE A 174 19.14 13.97 -24.23
C PHE A 174 19.45 15.44 -24.54
N TYR A 175 20.56 15.98 -24.04
CA TYR A 175 20.92 17.38 -24.28
C TYR A 175 21.28 17.65 -25.75
N GLU A 176 21.90 16.71 -26.44
CA GLU A 176 22.16 16.80 -27.89
C GLU A 176 20.82 16.92 -28.67
N ARG A 177 19.85 16.05 -28.39
CA ARG A 177 18.52 16.09 -29.03
C ARG A 177 17.69 17.32 -28.65
N LEU A 178 17.82 17.79 -27.41
CA LEU A 178 17.21 19.06 -26.98
C LEU A 178 17.76 20.22 -27.81
N ASP A 179 19.09 20.34 -27.93
CA ASP A 179 19.70 21.43 -28.69
C ASP A 179 19.34 21.38 -30.19
N GLU A 180 19.26 20.19 -30.78
CA GLU A 180 18.76 20.00 -32.15
C GLU A 180 17.30 20.45 -32.32
N ARG A 181 16.42 20.08 -31.37
CA ARG A 181 15.00 20.41 -31.43
C ARG A 181 14.73 21.91 -31.43
N TRP A 182 15.50 22.69 -30.67
CA TRP A 182 15.39 24.15 -30.64
C TRP A 182 16.09 24.84 -31.82
N ARG A 183 17.05 24.19 -32.50
CA ARG A 183 17.61 24.68 -33.77
C ARG A 183 16.65 24.50 -34.93
N SER A 184 15.79 23.47 -34.87
CA SER A 184 14.79 23.16 -35.91
C SER A 184 13.37 23.14 -35.32
N PRO A 185 12.75 24.32 -35.04
CA PRO A 185 11.45 24.38 -34.37
C PRO A 185 10.31 23.70 -35.15
N LEU A 186 10.43 23.60 -36.48
CA LEU A 186 9.43 23.03 -37.37
C LEU A 186 9.43 21.49 -37.41
N SER A 187 10.52 20.84 -36.94
CA SER A 187 10.57 19.37 -36.89
C SER A 187 9.92 18.87 -35.59
N SER A 188 8.67 18.40 -35.68
CA SER A 188 7.99 17.71 -34.59
C SER A 188 8.23 16.20 -34.69
N GLY A 189 8.48 15.55 -33.56
CA GLY A 189 8.75 14.11 -33.50
C GLY A 189 8.33 13.47 -32.19
N VAL A 190 8.36 12.15 -32.15
CA VAL A 190 7.99 11.36 -30.96
C VAL A 190 8.82 11.73 -29.74
N TYR A 191 10.08 12.15 -29.93
CA TYR A 191 10.99 12.54 -28.86
C TYR A 191 10.54 13.80 -28.11
N ASP A 192 9.65 14.62 -28.68
CA ASP A 192 9.04 15.75 -27.95
C ASP A 192 8.26 15.26 -26.72
N SER A 193 7.75 14.01 -26.74
CA SER A 193 7.14 13.40 -25.54
C SER A 193 8.15 13.12 -24.42
N VAL A 194 9.40 12.80 -24.78
CA VAL A 194 10.50 12.58 -23.83
C VAL A 194 10.93 13.91 -23.23
N LEU A 195 11.12 14.93 -24.07
CA LEU A 195 11.45 16.30 -23.62
C LEU A 195 10.36 16.84 -22.69
N ALA A 196 9.08 16.74 -23.09
CA ALA A 196 7.96 17.23 -22.30
C ALA A 196 7.79 16.43 -20.99
N GLY A 197 7.99 15.11 -21.02
CA GLY A 197 7.95 14.28 -19.82
C GLY A 197 9.07 14.59 -18.81
N VAL A 198 10.29 14.82 -19.30
CA VAL A 198 11.43 15.25 -18.47
C VAL A 198 11.17 16.63 -17.87
N ALA A 199 10.68 17.59 -18.68
CA ALA A 199 10.35 18.92 -18.20
C ALA A 199 9.21 18.92 -17.18
N ALA A 200 8.16 18.12 -17.40
CA ALA A 200 7.03 17.99 -16.47
C ALA A 200 7.48 17.44 -15.11
N LEU A 201 8.33 16.41 -15.10
CA LEU A 201 8.94 15.90 -13.87
C LEU A 201 9.90 16.91 -13.24
N GLY A 202 10.68 17.63 -14.05
CA GLY A 202 11.50 18.75 -13.58
C GLY A 202 10.66 19.79 -12.85
N SER A 203 9.52 20.19 -13.42
CA SER A 203 8.59 21.16 -12.83
C SER A 203 7.98 20.64 -11.52
N LEU A 204 7.50 19.39 -11.52
CA LEU A 204 6.96 18.73 -10.33
C LEU A 204 7.95 18.71 -9.15
N PHE A 205 9.25 18.55 -9.43
CA PHE A 205 10.33 18.53 -8.44
C PHE A 205 10.93 19.91 -8.16
N SER A 206 10.40 20.96 -8.79
CA SER A 206 10.75 22.37 -8.58
C SER A 206 9.71 23.08 -7.72
N HIS A 207 8.42 22.80 -7.95
CA HIS A 207 7.31 23.56 -7.39
C HIS A 207 6.35 22.69 -6.59
N ARG A 208 5.94 23.16 -5.41
CA ARG A 208 4.93 22.46 -4.58
C ARG A 208 3.52 22.59 -5.13
N ILE A 209 3.24 23.68 -5.84
CA ILE A 209 1.96 23.98 -6.48
C ILE A 209 2.14 23.84 -8.00
N ILE A 210 1.11 23.37 -8.69
CA ILE A 210 1.15 23.23 -10.15
C ILE A 210 0.96 24.58 -10.85
N ASP A 211 1.68 24.78 -11.94
CA ASP A 211 1.50 25.88 -12.86
C ASP A 211 0.90 25.43 -14.21
N VAL A 212 0.53 26.39 -15.04
CA VAL A 212 -0.04 26.13 -16.38
C VAL A 212 1.00 25.45 -17.28
N THR A 213 2.27 25.76 -17.09
CA THR A 213 3.40 25.20 -17.85
C THR A 213 3.49 23.68 -17.66
N GLU A 214 3.48 23.19 -16.42
CA GLU A 214 3.49 21.75 -16.11
C GLU A 214 2.29 21.04 -16.75
N LEU A 215 1.09 21.64 -16.70
CA LEU A 215 -0.10 21.08 -17.35
C LEU A 215 0.05 20.98 -18.87
N LEU A 216 0.54 22.04 -19.51
CA LEU A 216 0.81 22.07 -20.95
C LEU A 216 1.82 21.00 -21.37
N LEU A 217 2.89 20.81 -20.58
CA LEU A 217 3.91 19.79 -20.83
C LEU A 217 3.34 18.38 -20.71
N VAL A 218 2.57 18.11 -19.66
CA VAL A 218 1.92 16.80 -19.45
C VAL A 218 0.94 16.49 -20.58
N GLU A 219 0.17 17.49 -21.02
CA GLU A 219 -0.80 17.34 -22.09
C GLU A 219 -0.13 17.18 -23.46
N SER A 220 0.94 17.92 -23.72
CA SER A 220 1.78 17.76 -24.92
C SER A 220 2.35 16.35 -25.01
N ALA A 221 2.98 15.86 -23.93
CA ALA A 221 3.51 14.49 -23.87
C ALA A 221 2.41 13.44 -24.08
N ARG A 222 1.25 13.60 -23.43
CA ARG A 222 0.09 12.71 -23.59
C ARG A 222 -0.36 12.63 -25.04
N SER A 223 -0.61 13.78 -25.65
CA SER A 223 -1.15 13.88 -27.01
C SER A 223 -0.23 13.20 -28.02
N ILE A 224 1.09 13.44 -27.92
CA ILE A 224 2.09 12.79 -28.78
C ILE A 224 2.08 11.27 -28.60
N LEU A 225 2.06 10.78 -27.35
CA LEU A 225 2.10 9.34 -27.07
C LEU A 225 0.83 8.62 -27.54
N GLU A 226 -0.34 9.21 -27.34
CA GLU A 226 -1.62 8.64 -27.79
C GLU A 226 -1.76 8.66 -29.32
N LEU A 227 -1.31 9.73 -29.99
CA LEU A 227 -1.35 9.82 -31.45
C LEU A 227 -0.43 8.77 -32.10
N ASN A 228 0.79 8.60 -31.58
CA ASN A 228 1.72 7.60 -32.08
C ASN A 228 1.20 6.17 -31.89
N ASN A 229 0.47 5.91 -30.80
CA ASN A 229 -0.13 4.60 -30.54
C ASN A 229 -1.23 4.21 -31.54
N ARG A 230 -1.78 5.17 -32.31
CA ARG A 230 -2.89 4.93 -33.27
C ARG A 230 -2.44 4.62 -34.70
N GLY A 231 -1.22 4.98 -35.10
CA GLY A 231 -0.84 4.95 -36.53
C GLY A 231 0.60 4.55 -36.86
N GLY A 232 1.50 4.44 -35.87
CA GLY A 232 2.92 4.11 -36.10
C GLY A 232 3.37 2.85 -35.37
N LEU A 233 4.37 2.16 -35.91
CA LEU A 233 5.13 1.15 -35.15
C LEU A 233 5.82 1.86 -33.97
N PRO A 234 5.64 1.40 -32.71
CA PRO A 234 6.29 2.02 -31.58
C PRO A 234 7.81 1.98 -31.74
N CYS A 235 8.51 2.93 -31.13
CA CYS A 235 9.97 2.93 -31.04
C CYS A 235 10.43 3.08 -29.59
N PHE A 236 11.75 3.03 -29.37
CA PHE A 236 12.33 3.18 -28.03
C PHE A 236 11.98 4.54 -27.39
N ASP A 237 11.89 5.60 -28.19
CA ASP A 237 11.49 6.93 -27.71
C ASP A 237 10.04 6.91 -27.20
N THR A 238 9.14 6.16 -27.87
CA THR A 238 7.75 5.94 -27.40
C THR A 238 7.73 5.25 -26.04
N ALA A 239 8.51 4.19 -25.84
CA ALA A 239 8.60 3.50 -24.54
C ALA A 239 9.20 4.39 -23.45
N THR A 240 10.19 5.21 -23.79
CA THR A 240 10.80 6.18 -22.87
C THR A 240 9.78 7.24 -22.42
N GLY A 241 9.04 7.82 -23.37
CA GLY A 241 7.97 8.79 -23.08
C GLY A 241 6.84 8.19 -22.25
N TRP A 242 6.39 6.95 -22.56
CA TRP A 242 5.41 6.25 -21.73
C TRP A 242 5.93 5.94 -20.33
N THR A 243 7.22 5.60 -20.18
CA THR A 243 7.82 5.39 -18.85
C THR A 243 7.78 6.68 -18.03
N LEU A 244 8.21 7.81 -18.59
CA LEU A 244 8.11 9.13 -17.95
C LEU A 244 6.66 9.48 -17.57
N ARG A 245 5.71 9.22 -18.48
CA ARG A 245 4.28 9.43 -18.23
C ARG A 245 3.79 8.62 -17.02
N VAL A 246 4.12 7.34 -16.95
CA VAL A 246 3.70 6.48 -15.83
C VAL A 246 4.37 6.92 -14.52
N VAL A 247 5.64 7.32 -14.55
CA VAL A 247 6.34 7.88 -13.39
C VAL A 247 5.61 9.13 -12.87
N TYR A 248 5.28 10.06 -13.76
CA TYR A 248 4.52 11.26 -13.40
C TYR A 248 3.15 10.90 -12.82
N MET A 249 2.38 10.06 -13.51
CA MET A 249 1.06 9.61 -13.05
C MET A 249 1.10 8.92 -11.67
N ARG A 250 2.14 8.13 -11.39
CA ARG A 250 2.31 7.49 -10.08
C ARG A 250 2.37 8.53 -8.94
N MET A 251 2.90 9.72 -9.21
CA MET A 251 3.02 10.80 -8.22
C MET A 251 1.82 11.75 -8.20
N THR A 252 1.04 11.82 -9.28
CA THR A 252 0.07 12.92 -9.49
C THR A 252 -1.32 12.49 -9.94
N ALA A 253 -1.58 11.21 -10.20
CA ALA A 253 -2.83 10.73 -10.75
C ALA A 253 -3.49 9.68 -9.84
N SER A 254 -4.75 9.35 -10.17
CA SER A 254 -5.49 8.30 -9.48
C SER A 254 -4.84 6.92 -9.67
N PRO A 255 -4.99 6.00 -8.70
CA PRO A 255 -4.41 4.67 -8.76
C PRO A 255 -4.79 3.88 -10.04
N HIS A 256 -6.09 3.83 -10.38
CA HIS A 256 -6.56 3.04 -11.53
C HIS A 256 -6.09 3.57 -12.88
N SER A 257 -6.05 4.89 -13.07
CA SER A 257 -5.53 5.48 -14.32
C SER A 257 -4.04 5.17 -14.50
N THR A 258 -3.28 5.24 -13.41
CA THR A 258 -1.85 4.88 -13.37
C THR A 258 -1.66 3.39 -13.69
N TRP A 259 -2.51 2.51 -13.15
CA TRP A 259 -2.46 1.08 -13.42
C TRP A 259 -2.64 0.76 -14.90
N ILE A 260 -3.67 1.32 -15.53
CA ILE A 260 -3.93 1.14 -16.97
C ILE A 260 -2.73 1.62 -17.78
N ALA A 261 -2.22 2.81 -17.50
CA ALA A 261 -1.06 3.36 -18.21
C ALA A 261 0.20 2.48 -18.03
N SER A 262 0.41 1.93 -16.83
CA SER A 262 1.52 1.01 -16.56
C SER A 262 1.37 -0.32 -17.31
N ALA A 263 0.15 -0.82 -17.48
CA ALA A 263 -0.12 -2.03 -18.26
C ALA A 263 0.13 -1.77 -19.76
N THR A 264 -0.31 -0.62 -20.28
CA THR A 264 0.02 -0.19 -21.65
C THR A 264 1.53 -0.11 -21.87
N LEU A 265 2.28 0.46 -20.92
CA LEU A 265 3.73 0.51 -20.98
C LEU A 265 4.36 -0.89 -21.06
N MET A 266 3.88 -1.86 -20.27
CA MET A 266 4.40 -3.23 -20.32
C MET A 266 4.14 -3.91 -21.67
N HIS A 267 2.97 -3.68 -22.28
CA HIS A 267 2.70 -4.19 -23.63
C HIS A 267 3.56 -3.52 -24.71
N LEU A 268 3.92 -2.24 -24.53
CA LEU A 268 4.89 -1.58 -25.42
C LEU A 268 6.29 -2.17 -25.26
N VAL A 269 6.72 -2.47 -24.04
CA VAL A 269 7.99 -3.16 -23.75
C VAL A 269 8.03 -4.54 -24.42
N GLU A 270 6.91 -5.26 -24.41
CA GLU A 270 6.77 -6.56 -25.08
C GLU A 270 6.78 -6.42 -26.61
N ALA A 271 5.94 -5.52 -27.16
CA ALA A 271 5.82 -5.29 -28.60
C ALA A 271 7.13 -4.83 -29.25
N LEU A 272 7.97 -4.10 -28.50
CA LEU A 272 9.29 -3.65 -28.92
C LEU A 272 10.40 -4.69 -28.71
N GLY A 273 10.10 -5.82 -28.06
CA GLY A 273 11.09 -6.84 -27.72
C GLY A 273 12.17 -6.37 -26.73
N LEU A 274 11.92 -5.30 -25.96
CA LEU A 274 12.95 -4.70 -25.09
C LEU A 274 13.41 -5.64 -23.97
N HIS A 275 12.58 -6.61 -23.61
CA HIS A 275 12.81 -7.63 -22.58
C HIS A 275 13.74 -8.79 -23.02
N LEU A 276 14.13 -8.86 -24.30
CA LEU A 276 14.96 -9.94 -24.85
C LEU A 276 16.44 -9.54 -24.95
N GLU A 277 17.38 -10.26 -24.34
CA GLU A 277 18.81 -9.83 -24.34
C GLU A 277 19.51 -10.06 -25.67
N SER A 278 19.28 -11.22 -26.29
CA SER A 278 19.77 -11.52 -27.62
C SER A 278 18.66 -11.22 -28.61
N ALA A 279 18.83 -10.17 -29.41
CA ALA A 279 18.07 -10.04 -30.64
C ALA A 279 18.57 -11.15 -31.59
N GLY A 280 18.08 -12.38 -31.41
CA GLY A 280 17.96 -13.24 -32.58
C GLY A 280 17.21 -12.43 -33.62
N GLU A 281 17.75 -12.31 -34.82
CA GLU A 281 17.11 -11.61 -35.94
C GLU A 281 15.81 -12.32 -36.30
N THR A 282 14.78 -12.13 -35.48
CA THR A 282 13.43 -12.51 -35.86
C THR A 282 12.92 -11.43 -36.81
N ILE A 283 12.07 -11.85 -37.76
CA ILE A 283 11.48 -10.97 -38.78
C ILE A 283 10.75 -9.76 -38.15
N LEU A 284 10.38 -9.86 -36.87
CA LEU A 284 9.67 -8.83 -36.11
C LEU A 284 10.59 -8.00 -35.18
N SER A 285 11.80 -8.48 -34.87
CA SER A 285 12.73 -7.80 -33.95
C SER A 285 13.55 -6.74 -34.69
N ARG A 286 13.17 -5.47 -34.53
CA ARG A 286 13.93 -4.33 -35.06
C ARG A 286 15.13 -4.03 -34.13
N ARG A 287 16.32 -3.79 -34.70
CA ARG A 287 17.49 -3.35 -33.91
C ARG A 287 17.19 -2.01 -33.23
N VAL A 288 16.99 -2.05 -31.91
CA VAL A 288 16.89 -0.83 -31.10
C VAL A 288 18.28 -0.23 -30.96
N HIS A 289 18.49 0.96 -31.53
CA HIS A 289 19.75 1.70 -31.39
C HIS A 289 19.77 2.39 -30.02
N CYS A 290 19.98 1.62 -28.96
CA CYS A 290 20.12 2.14 -27.60
C CYS A 290 21.19 1.36 -26.84
N SER A 291 21.78 2.00 -25.82
CA SER A 291 22.68 1.30 -24.91
C SER A 291 21.95 0.13 -24.25
N PRO A 292 22.55 -1.09 -24.20
CA PRO A 292 21.93 -2.24 -23.58
C PRO A 292 21.63 -1.99 -22.10
N ASP A 293 22.46 -1.21 -21.40
CA ASP A 293 22.23 -0.85 -20.01
C ASP A 293 21.02 0.09 -19.83
N ILE A 294 20.91 1.13 -20.67
CA ILE A 294 19.75 2.05 -20.65
C ILE A 294 18.44 1.30 -20.91
N ARG A 295 18.46 0.34 -21.84
CA ARG A 295 17.33 -0.55 -22.08
C ARG A 295 16.96 -1.39 -20.87
N ARG A 296 17.93 -2.06 -20.22
CA ARG A 296 17.70 -2.87 -19.01
C ARG A 296 17.09 -2.03 -17.89
N ARG A 297 17.58 -0.79 -17.72
CA ARG A 297 17.03 0.17 -16.75
C ARG A 297 15.60 0.55 -17.07
N LEU A 298 15.30 0.91 -18.33
CA LEU A 298 13.93 1.22 -18.76
C LEU A 298 12.97 0.06 -18.48
N VAL A 299 13.37 -1.15 -18.86
CA VAL A 299 12.56 -2.36 -18.66
C VAL A 299 12.38 -2.66 -17.17
N GLY A 300 13.43 -2.54 -16.37
CA GLY A 300 13.35 -2.69 -14.91
C GLY A 300 12.40 -1.68 -14.27
N VAL A 301 12.49 -0.40 -14.66
CA VAL A 301 11.60 0.66 -14.14
C VAL A 301 10.16 0.44 -14.57
N ALA A 302 9.92 0.03 -15.83
CA ALA A 302 8.58 -0.32 -16.30
C ALA A 302 7.97 -1.47 -15.48
N ARG A 303 8.74 -2.53 -15.19
CA ARG A 303 8.32 -3.65 -14.33
C ARG A 303 8.00 -3.22 -12.92
N HIS A 304 8.90 -2.43 -12.32
CA HIS A 304 8.70 -1.85 -11.00
C HIS A 304 7.35 -1.12 -10.92
N LEU A 305 7.11 -0.19 -11.86
CA LEU A 305 5.90 0.62 -11.87
C LEU A 305 4.66 -0.25 -12.02
N ASN A 306 4.61 -1.16 -13.00
CA ASN A 306 3.43 -2.00 -13.20
C ASN A 306 3.17 -2.94 -12.02
N MET A 307 4.20 -3.64 -11.55
CA MET A 307 4.06 -4.63 -10.49
C MET A 307 3.61 -3.98 -9.17
N TRP A 308 4.23 -2.87 -8.77
CA TRP A 308 3.91 -2.26 -7.48
C TRP A 308 2.55 -1.57 -7.52
N VAL A 309 2.20 -0.89 -8.63
CA VAL A 309 0.85 -0.31 -8.81
C VAL A 309 -0.22 -1.40 -8.76
N SER A 310 0.00 -2.54 -9.43
CA SER A 310 -0.92 -3.68 -9.38
C SER A 310 -1.12 -4.21 -7.96
N TYR A 311 -0.02 -4.41 -7.21
CA TYR A 311 -0.09 -4.95 -5.85
C TYR A 311 -0.77 -4.01 -4.86
N ASP A 312 -0.47 -2.72 -4.93
CA ASP A 312 -1.13 -1.74 -4.08
C ASP A 312 -2.65 -1.78 -4.28
N LEU A 313 -3.10 -1.94 -5.53
CA LEU A 313 -4.52 -2.07 -5.90
C LEU A 313 -5.13 -3.46 -5.65
N GLY A 314 -4.35 -4.47 -5.28
CA GLY A 314 -4.81 -5.86 -5.22
C GLY A 314 -5.23 -6.42 -6.59
N LEU A 315 -4.60 -5.95 -7.67
CA LEU A 315 -4.84 -6.38 -9.05
C LEU A 315 -3.67 -7.19 -9.60
N THR A 316 -3.91 -7.88 -10.72
CA THR A 316 -2.87 -8.59 -11.45
C THR A 316 -1.91 -7.61 -12.15
N ARG A 317 -0.67 -8.08 -12.36
CA ARG A 317 0.35 -7.39 -13.16
C ARG A 317 0.41 -7.96 -14.57
N VAL A 318 0.99 -7.22 -15.50
CA VAL A 318 1.32 -7.74 -16.83
C VAL A 318 2.62 -8.55 -16.72
N ILE A 319 2.54 -9.82 -17.13
CA ILE A 319 3.69 -10.72 -17.16
C ILE A 319 4.11 -10.88 -18.62
N VAL A 320 5.35 -10.50 -18.91
CA VAL A 320 5.95 -10.71 -20.23
C VAL A 320 6.60 -12.09 -20.24
N TRP A 321 6.24 -12.92 -21.21
CA TRP A 321 6.75 -14.28 -21.34
C TRP A 321 8.17 -14.29 -21.92
N ASN A 322 8.97 -15.30 -21.56
CA ASN A 322 10.37 -15.45 -21.99
C ASN A 322 11.22 -14.19 -21.71
N ASP A 323 11.05 -13.64 -20.53
CA ASP A 323 11.82 -12.50 -20.06
C ASP A 323 13.29 -12.91 -19.83
N GLN A 324 14.18 -12.31 -20.61
CA GLN A 324 15.62 -12.56 -20.54
C GLN A 324 16.40 -11.35 -20.04
N CYS A 325 15.72 -10.25 -19.69
CA CYS A 325 16.36 -8.98 -19.34
C CYS A 325 17.24 -9.14 -18.09
N LEU A 326 18.51 -8.81 -18.24
CA LEU A 326 19.49 -8.89 -17.16
C LEU A 326 19.40 -7.68 -16.23
N ALA A 327 20.02 -7.82 -15.06
CA ALA A 327 20.20 -6.71 -14.14
C ALA A 327 21.05 -5.60 -14.80
N PRO A 328 20.70 -4.32 -14.58
CA PRO A 328 21.50 -3.21 -15.07
C PRO A 328 22.82 -3.08 -14.30
N ALA A 329 23.80 -2.45 -14.93
CA ALA A 329 25.09 -2.20 -14.30
C ALA A 329 24.97 -1.08 -13.25
N ALA A 330 25.68 -1.22 -12.13
CA ALA A 330 25.80 -0.14 -11.15
C ALA A 330 26.58 1.03 -11.76
N LYS A 331 26.11 2.27 -11.56
CA LYS A 331 26.85 3.48 -11.93
C LYS A 331 27.12 4.32 -10.68
N PRO A 332 28.31 4.91 -10.55
CA PRO A 332 28.59 5.85 -9.47
C PRO A 332 27.59 7.01 -9.48
N GLY A 333 27.05 7.35 -8.30
CA GLY A 333 26.14 8.50 -8.14
C GLY A 333 24.67 8.21 -8.40
N ASP A 334 24.32 7.02 -8.91
CA ASP A 334 22.92 6.57 -8.99
C ASP A 334 22.64 5.42 -8.00
N TYR A 335 21.37 5.22 -7.71
CA TYR A 335 20.84 4.17 -6.83
C TYR A 335 19.73 3.38 -7.52
N THR A 336 19.78 3.32 -8.85
CA THR A 336 18.79 2.56 -9.65
C THR A 336 18.88 1.08 -9.37
N THR A 337 20.10 0.54 -9.20
CA THR A 337 20.30 -0.87 -8.86
C THR A 337 19.80 -1.23 -7.46
N GLU A 338 19.84 -0.30 -6.51
CA GLU A 338 19.24 -0.48 -5.18
C GLU A 338 17.73 -0.70 -5.33
N LEU A 339 17.04 0.14 -6.11
CA LEU A 339 15.60 0.02 -6.35
C LEU A 339 15.26 -1.28 -7.11
N LEU A 340 15.94 -1.53 -8.23
CA LEU A 340 15.63 -2.67 -9.10
C LEU A 340 16.04 -4.01 -8.47
N GLY A 341 16.98 -3.99 -7.52
CA GLY A 341 17.33 -5.15 -6.69
C GLY A 341 16.17 -5.66 -5.81
N LEU A 342 15.12 -4.87 -5.60
CA LEU A 342 13.91 -5.27 -4.86
C LEU A 342 12.93 -6.09 -5.74
N LEU A 343 13.09 -6.09 -7.06
CA LEU A 343 12.15 -6.72 -7.98
C LEU A 343 12.06 -8.25 -7.87
N PRO A 344 13.15 -9.01 -7.66
CA PRO A 344 13.06 -10.46 -7.50
C PRO A 344 12.15 -10.88 -6.34
N VAL A 345 12.29 -10.22 -5.19
CA VAL A 345 11.41 -10.46 -4.03
C VAL A 345 9.99 -9.97 -4.31
N SER A 346 9.83 -8.80 -4.92
CA SER A 346 8.49 -8.32 -5.32
C SER A 346 7.78 -9.31 -6.26
N ALA A 347 8.50 -9.88 -7.23
CA ALA A 347 7.97 -10.85 -8.16
C ALA A 347 7.63 -12.20 -7.50
N SER A 348 8.26 -12.55 -6.38
CA SER A 348 7.92 -13.77 -5.64
C SER A 348 6.62 -13.65 -4.82
N LEU A 349 6.12 -12.42 -4.63
CA LEU A 349 4.86 -12.15 -3.92
C LEU A 349 3.62 -12.23 -4.81
N GLY A 350 3.78 -12.47 -6.11
CA GLY A 350 2.66 -12.61 -7.06
C GLY A 350 1.78 -13.84 -6.78
N PRO A 351 0.54 -13.87 -7.29
CA PRO A 351 -0.39 -14.99 -7.07
C PRO A 351 0.08 -16.31 -7.70
N GLU A 352 1.06 -16.24 -8.60
CA GLU A 352 1.71 -17.39 -9.21
C GLU A 352 2.49 -18.24 -8.18
N LYS A 353 2.92 -17.64 -7.07
CA LYS A 353 3.66 -18.30 -6.00
C LYS A 353 2.85 -18.26 -4.69
N SER A 354 3.03 -19.29 -3.87
CA SER A 354 2.45 -19.37 -2.53
C SER A 354 3.59 -19.50 -1.51
N PRO A 355 4.27 -18.39 -1.16
CA PRO A 355 5.35 -18.44 -0.19
C PRO A 355 4.78 -18.81 1.18
N ASP A 356 5.51 -19.65 1.92
CA ASP A 356 5.19 -19.96 3.31
C ASP A 356 5.75 -18.89 4.28
N ASP A 357 5.49 -19.04 5.58
CA ASP A 357 5.97 -18.09 6.60
C ASP A 357 7.50 -18.00 6.65
N ARG A 358 8.21 -19.12 6.42
CA ARG A 358 9.67 -19.17 6.48
C ARG A 358 10.28 -18.45 5.28
N ASP A 359 9.70 -18.64 4.09
CA ASP A 359 10.08 -17.95 2.86
C ASP A 359 9.87 -16.43 2.99
N LEU A 360 8.76 -16.01 3.58
CA LEU A 360 8.45 -14.61 3.83
C LEU A 360 9.42 -13.98 4.84
N GLU A 361 9.74 -14.69 5.94
CA GLU A 361 10.69 -14.19 6.93
C GLU A 361 12.13 -14.15 6.37
N ALA A 362 12.53 -15.14 5.58
CA ALA A 362 13.81 -15.14 4.86
C ALA A 362 13.90 -13.98 3.87
N SER A 363 12.82 -13.75 3.10
CA SER A 363 12.71 -12.60 2.19
C SER A 363 12.80 -11.28 2.95
N LEU A 364 12.13 -11.17 4.12
CA LEU A 364 12.20 -9.97 4.95
C LEU A 364 13.62 -9.71 5.44
N ARG A 365 14.34 -10.73 5.92
CA ARG A 365 15.76 -10.60 6.30
C ARG A 365 16.61 -10.12 5.13
N ALA A 366 16.46 -10.73 3.95
CA ALA A 366 17.18 -10.32 2.74
C ALA A 366 16.91 -8.85 2.37
N ILE A 367 15.67 -8.39 2.47
CA ILE A 367 15.33 -6.97 2.26
C ILE A 367 15.98 -6.08 3.32
N LEU A 368 15.98 -6.47 4.59
CA LEU A 368 16.61 -5.71 5.68
C LEU A 368 18.15 -5.67 5.58
N ASP A 369 18.78 -6.67 4.96
CA ASP A 369 20.22 -6.72 4.69
C ASP A 369 20.62 -5.85 3.48
N GLY A 370 19.65 -5.50 2.62
CA GLY A 370 19.85 -4.65 1.46
C GLY A 370 20.38 -3.25 1.81
N ARG A 371 21.39 -2.79 1.07
CA ARG A 371 21.95 -1.45 1.22
C ARG A 371 21.16 -0.45 0.39
N HIS A 372 20.44 0.44 1.08
CA HIS A 372 19.73 1.57 0.48
C HIS A 372 20.24 2.89 1.05
N THR A 373 20.73 3.77 0.19
CA THR A 373 21.50 4.95 0.61
C THR A 373 20.70 6.25 0.56
N GLN A 374 19.86 6.41 -0.46
CA GLN A 374 19.10 7.65 -0.69
C GLN A 374 17.64 7.53 -0.25
N PRO A 375 16.98 8.63 0.19
CA PRO A 375 15.62 8.58 0.71
C PRO A 375 14.59 7.86 -0.18
N PRO A 376 14.52 8.06 -1.52
CA PRO A 376 13.56 7.33 -2.36
C PRO A 376 13.80 5.81 -2.35
N SER A 377 15.08 5.40 -2.31
CA SER A 377 15.51 4.00 -2.26
C SER A 377 15.17 3.35 -0.91
N VAL A 378 15.44 4.05 0.20
CA VAL A 378 15.07 3.60 1.56
C VAL A 378 13.55 3.46 1.71
N MET A 379 12.78 4.37 1.10
CA MET A 379 11.32 4.31 1.12
C MET A 379 10.79 3.12 0.32
N ALA A 380 11.41 2.80 -0.82
CA ALA A 380 11.08 1.62 -1.60
C ALA A 380 11.39 0.32 -0.83
N GLN A 381 12.55 0.25 -0.17
CA GLN A 381 12.91 -0.85 0.74
C GLN A 381 11.88 -1.02 1.86
N CYS A 382 11.52 0.09 2.51
CA CYS A 382 10.53 0.09 3.59
C CYS A 382 9.14 -0.34 3.11
N ASN A 383 8.71 0.08 1.91
CA ASN A 383 7.42 -0.33 1.37
C ASN A 383 7.34 -1.84 1.15
N LEU A 384 8.40 -2.45 0.62
CA LEU A 384 8.45 -3.91 0.44
C LEU A 384 8.54 -4.65 1.79
N ALA A 385 9.32 -4.14 2.74
CA ALA A 385 9.38 -4.69 4.10
C ALA A 385 8.00 -4.64 4.81
N LEU A 386 7.26 -3.54 4.66
CA LEU A 386 5.89 -3.41 5.15
C LEU A 386 4.96 -4.43 4.48
N CYS A 387 5.10 -4.66 3.18
CA CYS A 387 4.31 -5.68 2.46
C CYS A 387 4.55 -7.08 3.04
N LEU A 388 5.82 -7.49 3.19
CA LEU A 388 6.19 -8.77 3.77
C LEU A 388 5.69 -8.92 5.22
N LEU A 389 5.85 -7.87 6.03
CA LEU A 389 5.42 -7.88 7.42
C LEU A 389 3.90 -7.96 7.55
N ARG A 390 3.13 -7.24 6.73
CA ARG A 390 1.66 -7.35 6.71
C ARG A 390 1.20 -8.77 6.40
N ARG A 391 1.87 -9.47 5.48
CA ARG A 391 1.57 -10.87 5.15
C ARG A 391 1.85 -11.80 6.34
N LEU A 392 3.02 -11.65 6.98
CA LEU A 392 3.38 -12.42 8.18
C LEU A 392 2.39 -12.18 9.33
N LEU A 393 1.96 -10.94 9.55
CA LEU A 393 0.97 -10.58 10.57
C LEU A 393 -0.40 -11.22 10.29
N VAL A 394 -0.87 -11.22 9.04
CA VAL A 394 -2.13 -11.88 8.64
C VAL A 394 -2.06 -13.40 8.84
N MET A 395 -0.89 -14.00 8.64
CA MET A 395 -0.66 -15.45 8.86
C MET A 395 -0.46 -15.81 10.34
N ASN A 396 -0.44 -14.82 11.25
CA ASN A 396 -0.09 -14.98 12.67
C ASN A 396 1.30 -15.63 12.86
N ALA A 397 2.21 -15.39 11.92
CA ALA A 397 3.56 -15.94 11.97
C ALA A 397 4.38 -15.23 13.05
N SER A 398 5.06 -16.01 13.90
CA SER A 398 5.95 -15.43 14.92
C SER A 398 7.23 -14.93 14.25
N THR A 399 7.49 -13.63 14.36
CA THR A 399 8.76 -13.01 13.93
C THR A 399 9.65 -12.78 15.13
N SER A 400 10.94 -13.12 15.02
CA SER A 400 11.92 -12.93 16.11
C SER A 400 12.05 -11.46 16.56
N SER A 401 12.36 -11.23 17.84
CA SER A 401 12.54 -9.86 18.39
C SER A 401 13.61 -9.07 17.63
N ALA A 402 14.73 -9.73 17.30
CA ALA A 402 15.82 -9.11 16.54
C ALA A 402 15.36 -8.62 15.15
N VAL A 403 14.50 -9.37 14.44
CA VAL A 403 13.94 -8.91 13.16
C VAL A 403 12.99 -7.73 13.36
N LYS A 404 12.15 -7.75 14.41
CA LYS A 404 11.25 -6.63 14.73
C LYS A 404 12.03 -5.34 15.03
N GLU A 405 13.12 -5.41 15.79
CA GLU A 405 13.99 -4.27 16.08
C GLU A 405 14.61 -3.67 14.81
N ARG A 406 15.11 -4.53 13.91
CA ARG A 406 15.64 -4.11 12.60
C ARG A 406 14.58 -3.45 11.72
N VAL A 407 13.33 -3.95 11.75
CA VAL A 407 12.20 -3.30 11.07
C VAL A 407 11.93 -1.91 11.64
N LEU A 408 11.87 -1.76 12.96
CA LEU A 408 11.66 -0.45 13.60
C LEU A 408 12.80 0.54 13.29
N ALA A 409 14.05 0.06 13.18
CA ALA A 409 15.17 0.86 12.73
C ALA A 409 15.00 1.33 11.27
N LEU A 410 14.54 0.46 10.37
CA LEU A 410 14.19 0.83 8.99
C LEU A 410 13.06 1.87 8.96
N PHE A 411 12.03 1.72 9.79
CA PHE A 411 10.92 2.69 9.88
C PHE A 411 11.43 4.08 10.28
N ARG A 412 12.29 4.21 11.28
CA ARG A 412 12.89 5.50 11.65
C ARG A 412 13.62 6.15 10.48
N ARG A 413 14.45 5.38 9.77
CA ARG A 413 15.17 5.86 8.57
C ARG A 413 14.21 6.32 7.48
N ALA A 414 13.13 5.57 7.23
CA ALA A 414 12.11 5.91 6.25
C ALA A 414 11.35 7.19 6.64
N LEU A 415 10.94 7.35 7.90
CA LEU A 415 10.28 8.55 8.40
C LEU A 415 11.18 9.79 8.29
N GLN A 416 12.47 9.67 8.62
CA GLN A 416 13.45 10.74 8.41
C GLN A 416 13.61 11.07 6.92
N GLY A 417 13.68 10.05 6.07
CA GLY A 417 13.72 10.19 4.61
C GLY A 417 12.52 10.95 4.07
N ALA A 418 11.31 10.62 4.52
CA ALA A 418 10.08 11.31 4.13
C ALA A 418 10.09 12.81 4.48
N ARG A 419 10.56 13.17 5.68
CA ARG A 419 10.70 14.59 6.07
C ARG A 419 11.71 15.32 5.19
N SER A 420 12.87 14.71 4.95
CA SER A 420 13.91 15.28 4.08
C SER A 420 13.39 15.50 2.66
N MET A 421 12.66 14.53 2.11
CA MET A 421 12.07 14.64 0.77
C MET A 421 11.02 15.76 0.69
N ALA A 422 10.17 15.92 1.71
CA ALA A 422 9.20 17.00 1.77
C ALA A 422 9.86 18.38 1.87
N MET A 423 10.92 18.52 2.67
CA MET A 423 11.70 19.77 2.78
C MET A 423 12.32 20.17 1.43
N ASN A 424 12.84 19.20 0.68
CA ASN A 424 13.57 19.40 -0.57
C ASN A 424 12.69 19.38 -1.84
N CYS A 425 11.36 19.44 -1.69
CA CYS A 425 10.40 19.38 -2.80
C CYS A 425 10.58 18.14 -3.69
N CYS A 426 10.66 16.96 -3.08
CA CYS A 426 10.81 15.68 -3.77
C CYS A 426 9.55 14.82 -3.56
N PRO A 427 8.45 15.06 -4.31
CA PRO A 427 7.12 14.49 -4.06
C PRO A 427 6.96 13.04 -4.55
N TRP A 428 7.94 12.18 -4.24
CA TRP A 428 7.84 10.76 -4.56
C TRP A 428 6.63 10.12 -3.89
N HIS A 429 5.93 9.24 -4.60
CA HIS A 429 4.70 8.58 -4.13
C HIS A 429 4.83 7.92 -2.74
N HIS A 430 5.96 7.29 -2.43
CA HIS A 430 6.17 6.67 -1.12
C HIS A 430 6.24 7.66 0.04
N MET A 431 6.56 8.94 -0.20
CA MET A 431 6.70 9.96 0.84
C MET A 431 5.44 10.12 1.71
N ALA A 432 4.26 9.98 1.10
CA ALA A 432 2.98 9.96 1.82
C ALA A 432 2.59 8.53 2.22
N ASN A 433 2.81 7.56 1.34
CA ASN A 433 2.32 6.20 1.51
C ASN A 433 2.99 5.48 2.69
N VAL A 434 4.32 5.51 2.75
CA VAL A 434 5.09 4.74 3.73
C VAL A 434 4.81 5.20 5.17
N PRO A 435 4.81 6.50 5.52
CA PRO A 435 4.46 6.93 6.88
C PRO A 435 3.06 6.48 7.30
N PHE A 436 2.07 6.56 6.40
CA PHE A 436 0.72 6.08 6.67
C PHE A 436 0.68 4.56 6.93
N GLN A 437 1.38 3.78 6.09
CA GLN A 437 1.45 2.33 6.25
C GLN A 437 2.24 1.89 7.51
N ILE A 438 3.29 2.64 7.89
CA ILE A 438 4.01 2.45 9.15
C ILE A 438 3.03 2.58 10.33
N ILE A 439 2.19 3.62 10.37
CA ILE A 439 1.21 3.80 11.44
C ILE A 439 0.30 2.57 11.59
N GLY A 440 -0.26 2.07 10.49
CA GLY A 440 -1.11 0.88 10.52
C GLY A 440 -0.39 -0.36 11.06
N VAL A 441 0.85 -0.59 10.63
CA VAL A 441 1.66 -1.73 11.09
C VAL A 441 2.08 -1.59 12.55
N LEU A 442 2.44 -0.38 13.02
CA LEU A 442 2.80 -0.15 14.42
C LEU A 442 1.63 -0.44 15.37
N LEU A 443 0.39 -0.10 14.96
CA LEU A 443 -0.83 -0.39 15.69
C LEU A 443 -1.15 -1.89 15.74
N ASP A 444 -0.94 -2.63 14.64
CA ASP A 444 -1.17 -4.09 14.61
C ASP A 444 -0.06 -4.87 15.34
N MET A 445 1.20 -4.41 15.28
CA MET A 445 2.32 -5.00 16.04
C MET A 445 2.10 -4.92 17.56
N ASP A 446 1.52 -3.82 18.01
CA ASP A 446 1.04 -3.66 19.39
C ASP A 446 2.05 -4.02 20.50
N THR A 447 3.27 -3.50 20.35
CA THR A 447 4.35 -3.67 21.34
C THR A 447 4.71 -2.31 21.93
N ARG A 448 5.30 -2.29 23.13
CA ARG A 448 5.83 -1.05 23.72
C ARG A 448 6.78 -0.31 22.77
N ALA A 449 7.64 -1.05 22.07
CA ALA A 449 8.59 -0.49 21.10
C ALA A 449 7.90 0.10 19.85
N SER A 450 6.82 -0.54 19.35
CA SER A 450 6.07 0.00 18.20
C SER A 450 5.24 1.23 18.58
N LEU A 451 4.60 1.22 19.75
CA LEU A 451 3.84 2.36 20.27
C LEU A 451 4.75 3.56 20.58
N ALA A 452 5.98 3.34 21.03
CA ALA A 452 6.96 4.41 21.23
C ALA A 452 7.37 5.12 19.93
N LEU A 453 7.27 4.46 18.76
CA LEU A 453 7.58 5.05 17.45
C LEU A 453 6.34 5.74 16.82
N LEU A 454 5.14 5.45 17.30
CA LEU A 454 3.89 5.97 16.73
C LEU A 454 3.79 7.51 16.71
N PRO A 455 4.20 8.27 17.76
CA PRO A 455 4.16 9.73 17.74
C PRO A 455 5.02 10.31 16.61
N GLU A 456 6.21 9.75 16.39
CA GLU A 456 7.12 10.17 15.33
C GLU A 456 6.53 9.92 13.94
N ALA A 457 5.86 8.77 13.75
CA ALA A 457 5.17 8.44 12.49
C ALA A 457 4.00 9.41 12.22
N MET A 458 3.18 9.69 13.23
CA MET A 458 2.07 10.65 13.14
C MET A 458 2.55 12.07 12.83
N GLN A 459 3.62 12.53 13.49
CA GLN A 459 4.20 13.84 13.23
C GLN A 459 4.77 13.95 11.81
N THR A 460 5.38 12.88 11.31
CA THR A 460 5.90 12.83 9.95
C THR A 460 4.78 12.93 8.92
N LEU A 461 3.70 12.16 9.08
CA LEU A 461 2.55 12.23 8.17
C LEU A 461 1.88 13.62 8.21
N LYS A 462 1.74 14.21 9.40
CA LYS A 462 1.25 15.59 9.57
C LYS A 462 2.13 16.61 8.85
N PHE A 463 3.44 16.46 8.95
CA PHE A 463 4.40 17.33 8.28
C PHE A 463 4.28 17.25 6.75
N VAL A 464 4.18 16.03 6.20
CA VAL A 464 3.95 15.85 4.75
C VAL A 464 2.61 16.47 4.34
N ALA A 465 1.54 16.24 5.11
CA ALA A 465 0.21 16.76 4.81
C ALA A 465 0.12 18.30 4.88
N SER A 466 0.85 18.93 5.80
CA SER A 466 0.94 20.39 5.88
C SER A 466 1.86 21.00 4.82
N THR A 467 2.86 20.26 4.35
CA THR A 467 3.73 20.69 3.24
C THR A 467 3.01 20.62 1.89
N TYR A 468 2.15 19.61 1.71
CA TYR A 468 1.32 19.39 0.53
C TYR A 468 -0.15 19.33 0.94
N ASP A 469 -0.78 20.49 1.11
CA ASP A 469 -2.18 20.61 1.53
C ASP A 469 -3.16 20.28 0.39
N THR A 470 -3.28 18.99 0.10
CA THR A 470 -4.27 18.45 -0.85
C THR A 470 -5.39 17.73 -0.11
N ASP A 471 -6.54 17.56 -0.76
CA ASP A 471 -7.64 16.77 -0.21
C ASP A 471 -7.19 15.33 0.11
N THR A 472 -6.34 14.74 -0.74
CA THR A 472 -5.76 13.41 -0.54
C THR A 472 -4.92 13.33 0.73
N MET A 473 -4.09 14.35 1.00
CA MET A 473 -3.26 14.36 2.21
C MET A 473 -4.08 14.65 3.47
N ARG A 474 -5.06 15.54 3.40
CA ARG A 474 -6.01 15.79 4.50
C ARG A 474 -6.81 14.54 4.84
N GLU A 475 -7.27 13.79 3.83
CA GLU A 475 -7.93 12.50 4.02
C GLU A 475 -6.98 11.48 4.67
N ALA A 476 -5.77 11.30 4.14
CA ALA A 476 -4.80 10.35 4.68
C ALA A 476 -4.46 10.62 6.16
N TYR A 477 -4.22 11.87 6.52
CA TYR A 477 -3.94 12.25 7.91
C TYR A 477 -5.16 12.09 8.82
N SER A 478 -6.35 12.46 8.35
CA SER A 478 -7.61 12.29 9.11
C SER A 478 -7.92 10.83 9.38
N THR A 479 -7.69 9.95 8.40
CA THR A 479 -7.83 8.50 8.55
C THR A 479 -6.81 7.92 9.52
N ALA A 480 -5.55 8.38 9.48
CA ALA A 480 -4.56 7.95 10.47
C ALA A 480 -4.98 8.33 11.90
N CYS A 481 -5.49 9.56 12.10
CA CYS A 481 -6.07 9.98 13.37
C CYS A 481 -7.30 9.13 13.78
N LEU A 482 -8.12 8.69 12.84
CA LEU A 482 -9.24 7.78 13.11
C LEU A 482 -8.73 6.42 13.59
N LEU A 483 -7.74 5.83 12.91
CA LEU A 483 -7.17 4.53 13.30
C LEU A 483 -6.60 4.56 14.72
N VAL A 484 -5.85 5.60 15.08
CA VAL A 484 -5.30 5.76 16.43
C VAL A 484 -6.43 5.88 17.47
N ARG A 485 -7.50 6.64 17.17
CA ARG A 485 -8.65 6.77 18.09
C ARG A 485 -9.43 5.46 18.26
N LEU A 486 -9.68 4.73 17.18
CA LEU A 486 -10.33 3.41 17.25
C LEU A 486 -9.49 2.45 18.09
N TYR A 487 -8.18 2.45 17.87
CA TYR A 487 -7.25 1.61 18.59
C TYR A 487 -7.19 1.97 20.09
N GLN A 488 -7.15 3.26 20.43
CA GLN A 488 -7.21 3.75 21.81
C GLN A 488 -8.51 3.32 22.50
N ARG A 489 -9.66 3.45 21.82
CA ARG A 489 -10.95 3.04 22.37
C ARG A 489 -10.95 1.54 22.72
N ARG A 490 -10.49 0.69 21.81
CA ARG A 490 -10.39 -0.75 22.06
C ARG A 490 -9.51 -1.05 23.27
N ARG A 491 -8.35 -0.41 23.38
CA ARG A 491 -7.47 -0.60 24.55
C ARG A 491 -8.12 -0.14 25.86
N GLN A 492 -8.90 0.94 25.83
CA GLN A 492 -9.65 1.39 26.99
C GLN A 492 -10.73 0.37 27.39
N GLU A 493 -11.49 -0.15 26.42
CA GLU A 493 -12.50 -1.20 26.65
C GLU A 493 -11.88 -2.48 27.24
N ASP A 494 -10.71 -2.89 26.74
CA ASP A 494 -9.96 -4.03 27.29
C ASP A 494 -9.53 -3.78 28.76
N VAL A 495 -9.04 -2.57 29.07
CA VAL A 495 -8.67 -2.17 30.44
C VAL A 495 -9.89 -2.12 31.34
N ASP A 496 -11.00 -1.54 30.88
CA ASP A 496 -12.25 -1.45 31.64
C ASP A 496 -12.79 -2.84 31.96
N MET A 497 -12.79 -3.78 31.00
CA MET A 497 -13.18 -5.17 31.24
C MET A 497 -12.29 -5.88 32.27
N LEU A 498 -10.97 -5.72 32.16
CA LEU A 498 -10.02 -6.34 33.10
C LEU A 498 -10.13 -5.74 34.50
N SER A 499 -10.26 -4.40 34.60
CA SER A 499 -10.46 -3.72 35.88
C SER A 499 -11.74 -4.18 36.58
N GLY A 500 -12.84 -4.35 35.84
CA GLY A 500 -14.09 -4.89 36.38
C GLY A 500 -13.93 -6.30 36.95
N LEU A 501 -13.13 -7.16 36.30
CA LEU A 501 -12.80 -8.49 36.82
C LEU A 501 -11.96 -8.42 38.10
N VAL A 502 -10.95 -7.56 38.14
CA VAL A 502 -10.10 -7.35 39.33
C VAL A 502 -10.96 -6.87 40.50
N SER A 503 -11.80 -5.86 40.30
CA SER A 503 -12.68 -5.33 41.35
C SER A 503 -13.75 -6.32 41.82
N THR A 504 -14.16 -7.28 40.98
CA THR A 504 -15.12 -8.34 41.38
C THR A 504 -14.45 -9.44 42.21
N HIS A 505 -13.14 -9.64 42.05
CA HIS A 505 -12.37 -10.68 42.75
C HIS A 505 -11.52 -10.12 43.91
N GLN A 506 -11.42 -8.80 44.06
CA GLN A 506 -11.09 -8.16 45.33
C GLN A 506 -12.30 -8.35 46.26
N GLN A 507 -12.32 -9.44 47.03
CA GLN A 507 -13.25 -9.54 48.15
C GLN A 507 -12.99 -8.36 49.10
N PRO A 508 -14.01 -7.70 49.67
CA PRO A 508 -13.81 -7.01 50.92
C PRO A 508 -13.35 -8.08 51.92
N ASP A 509 -12.17 -7.89 52.51
CA ASP A 509 -11.70 -8.76 53.59
C ASP A 509 -12.86 -8.99 54.57
N PRO A 510 -13.23 -10.24 54.91
CA PRO A 510 -14.08 -10.45 56.06
C PRO A 510 -13.34 -9.84 57.24
N GLU A 511 -13.98 -8.93 57.98
CA GLU A 511 -13.42 -8.36 59.22
C GLU A 511 -12.89 -9.52 60.09
N VAL A 512 -11.58 -9.78 60.02
CA VAL A 512 -10.92 -10.72 60.90
C VAL A 512 -10.68 -9.98 62.21
N PRO A 513 -11.22 -10.45 63.35
CA PRO A 513 -10.91 -9.86 64.64
C PRO A 513 -9.41 -9.90 64.84
N ALA A 514 -8.84 -8.78 65.28
CA ALA A 514 -7.42 -8.62 65.54
C ALA A 514 -6.90 -9.72 66.47
N GLU A 515 -6.28 -10.77 65.92
CA GLU A 515 -5.32 -11.61 66.63
C GLU A 515 -4.53 -12.51 65.66
N GLN A 516 -3.23 -12.21 65.57
CA GLN A 516 -2.12 -13.12 65.24
C GLN A 516 -2.15 -13.86 63.89
N THR A 517 -1.41 -13.33 62.91
CA THR A 517 -0.63 -14.17 61.99
C THR A 517 0.54 -13.37 61.43
N GLY A 518 1.76 -13.71 61.86
CA GLY A 518 2.96 -13.33 61.14
C GLY A 518 2.99 -14.09 59.82
N ALA A 519 2.73 -13.40 58.71
CA ALA A 519 2.97 -13.93 57.37
C ALA A 519 4.46 -14.27 57.25
N SER A 520 4.78 -15.51 56.88
CA SER A 520 6.16 -15.95 56.72
C SER A 520 6.80 -15.20 55.55
N ARG A 521 8.00 -14.66 55.82
CA ARG A 521 8.87 -13.96 54.87
C ARG A 521 9.24 -14.76 53.60
N GLU A 522 8.82 -16.03 53.53
CA GLU A 522 9.04 -16.95 52.41
C GLU A 522 7.96 -16.81 51.31
N GLU A 523 6.74 -16.35 51.63
CA GLU A 523 5.66 -16.14 50.65
C GLU A 523 5.81 -14.85 49.83
N ILE A 524 6.74 -13.96 50.19
CA ILE A 524 7.03 -12.72 49.43
C ILE A 524 8.22 -12.90 48.49
N SER A 525 9.09 -13.88 48.77
CA SER A 525 10.29 -14.18 47.98
C SER A 525 9.98 -14.65 46.55
N TRP A 526 8.92 -15.45 46.35
CA TRP A 526 8.58 -15.98 45.02
C TRP A 526 7.99 -14.91 44.08
N LEU A 527 7.37 -13.86 44.64
CA LEU A 527 6.83 -12.73 43.89
C LEU A 527 7.95 -11.76 43.46
N GLU A 528 8.95 -11.56 44.32
CA GLU A 528 10.14 -10.76 43.98
C GLU A 528 10.95 -11.42 42.85
N ASP A 529 11.09 -12.74 42.85
CA ASP A 529 11.73 -13.50 41.77
C ASP A 529 10.95 -13.40 40.44
N LEU A 530 9.61 -13.36 40.49
CA LEU A 530 8.75 -13.22 39.30
C LEU A 530 8.79 -11.79 38.70
N VAL A 531 8.93 -10.77 39.55
CA VAL A 531 9.10 -9.37 39.13
C VAL A 531 10.49 -9.13 38.55
N ALA A 532 11.51 -9.85 39.02
CA ALA A 532 12.86 -9.82 38.45
C ALA A 532 12.93 -10.41 37.01
N GLU A 533 12.06 -11.36 36.69
CA GLU A 533 11.97 -11.97 35.34
C GLU A 533 11.11 -11.19 34.33
N MET A 534 10.39 -10.13 34.76
CA MET A 534 9.53 -9.31 33.91
C MET A 534 9.98 -7.83 33.85
N PRO A 535 10.73 -7.41 32.81
CA PRO A 535 11.24 -6.04 32.66
C PRO A 535 10.15 -4.95 32.60
N SER A 536 8.89 -5.33 32.39
CA SER A 536 7.74 -4.43 32.38
C SER A 536 7.23 -4.02 33.76
N LEU A 537 7.66 -4.70 34.83
CA LEU A 537 7.21 -4.48 36.22
C LEU A 537 8.25 -3.71 37.07
N GLN A 538 9.43 -3.41 36.52
CA GLN A 538 10.45 -2.61 37.21
C GLN A 538 9.96 -1.16 37.41
N GLY A 539 9.56 -0.85 38.65
CA GLY A 539 9.01 0.45 39.05
C GLY A 539 7.70 0.38 39.83
N ILE A 540 7.08 -0.80 39.95
CA ILE A 540 5.93 -1.03 40.82
C ILE A 540 6.46 -1.38 42.21
N ASN A 541 6.40 -0.43 43.14
CA ASN A 541 6.77 -0.65 44.53
C ASN A 541 5.59 -1.33 45.24
N LEU A 542 5.59 -2.66 45.29
CA LEU A 542 4.48 -3.48 45.84
C LEU A 542 4.18 -3.19 47.32
N TYR A 543 5.11 -2.55 48.04
CA TYR A 543 4.93 -2.14 49.44
C TYR A 543 4.09 -0.85 49.61
N GLU A 544 4.12 0.09 48.66
CA GLU A 544 3.29 1.32 48.75
C GLU A 544 1.83 1.05 48.38
N SER A 545 1.56 0.01 47.58
CA SER A 545 0.20 -0.34 47.15
C SER A 545 -0.64 -1.02 48.23
N LEU A 546 -0.03 -1.41 49.35
CA LEU A 546 -0.69 -2.06 50.49
C LEU A 546 -0.90 -1.10 51.68
N ASP A 547 -0.21 0.05 51.73
CA ASP A 547 -0.31 1.01 52.83
C ASP A 547 -1.31 2.16 52.59
N ASP A 548 -1.74 2.39 51.34
CA ASP A 548 -2.65 3.50 50.99
C ASP A 548 -4.11 3.28 51.46
N ASP A 549 -4.47 2.07 51.93
CA ASP A 549 -5.82 1.74 52.40
C ASP A 549 -6.06 2.02 53.90
N VAL A 550 -5.10 2.60 54.64
CA VAL A 550 -5.25 2.82 56.11
C VAL A 550 -5.44 4.29 56.53
N MET A 551 -5.29 5.29 55.65
CA MET A 551 -5.21 6.71 56.11
C MET A 551 -6.31 7.68 55.68
N ASN A 552 -7.51 7.22 55.28
CA ASN A 552 -8.60 8.13 54.86
C ASN A 552 -9.93 7.98 55.61
N LEU A 553 -9.90 7.83 56.94
CA LEU A 553 -11.09 7.95 57.78
C LEU A 553 -10.77 8.74 59.05
N PHE A 554 -10.98 10.06 59.04
CA PHE A 554 -11.70 10.84 60.08
C PHE A 554 -11.80 12.33 59.69
N PRO A 555 -13.00 12.95 59.75
CA PRO A 555 -13.20 14.38 59.54
C PRO A 555 -13.12 15.22 60.85
N THR A 556 -12.49 16.39 60.74
CA THR A 556 -12.70 17.66 61.49
C THR A 556 -12.37 17.81 62.99
N ASN A 557 -11.84 19.02 63.28
CA ASN A 557 -11.87 19.83 64.51
C ASN A 557 -10.66 19.81 65.47
N LEU A 558 -9.74 20.76 65.27
CA LEU A 558 -9.51 21.91 66.16
C LEU A 558 -8.64 22.98 65.46
#